data_AF-A0A7J8NCL0-F1
#
_entry.id   AF-A0A7J8NCL0-F1
#
_cell.length_a   1.000
_cell.length_b   1.000
_cell.length_c   1.000
_cell.angle_alpha   90.00
_cell.angle_beta   90.00
_cell.angle_gamma   90.00
#
_symmetry.space_group_name_H-M   'P 1'
#
loop_
_entity.id
_entity.type
_entity.pdbx_description
1 polymer ?
#
loop_
_entity_poly.entity_id
_entity_poly.type
_entity_poly.pdbx_seq_one_letter_code
_entity_poly.pdbx_strand_id
1 'polypeptide(L)'
;LFRVAVIFPSLLQLQRGITDLEDRKQKEACTVRYRRKDESARGKISEIDCERVDECSICMEMNGLVVLPNCSHSLCLNCYKDWHDRSQSCPFCRDSLEKVDSSDLWIYIEQGEIAELSSILRENRKRLFTYIDRLPLIVPDPVFAPFDVHVR
;
A
#
# COMPACT_ATOMS: atom_id res chain seq x y z
N LEU A 1 -13.96 23.07 31.25
CA LEU A 1 -13.16 23.15 30.00
C LEU A 1 -11.75 22.73 30.40
N PHE A 2 -11.11 21.63 30.02
CA PHE A 2 -11.31 20.54 29.06
C PHE A 2 -11.09 19.22 29.83
N ARG A 3 -11.99 18.24 29.70
CA ARG A 3 -11.66 16.86 30.11
C ARG A 3 -10.86 16.25 28.96
N VAL A 4 -9.55 16.08 29.14
CA VAL A 4 -8.72 15.31 28.22
C VAL A 4 -9.30 13.91 28.16
N ALA A 5 -9.73 13.51 26.96
CA ALA A 5 -10.49 12.32 26.71
C ALA A 5 -9.74 11.07 27.21
N VAL A 6 -10.48 10.19 27.88
CA VAL A 6 -10.03 8.86 28.30
C VAL A 6 -9.89 7.99 27.04
N ILE A 7 -8.78 8.14 26.32
CA ILE A 7 -8.35 7.20 25.27
C ILE A 7 -7.52 6.05 25.90
N PHE A 8 -7.37 6.02 27.22
CA PHE A 8 -6.34 5.23 27.88
C PHE A 8 -6.60 3.71 27.94
N PRO A 9 -7.83 3.19 28.21
CA PRO A 9 -8.05 1.75 28.26
C PRO A 9 -7.92 1.06 26.91
N SER A 10 -8.43 1.68 25.83
CA SER A 10 -8.39 1.11 24.48
C SER A 10 -6.98 1.17 23.87
N LEU A 11 -6.16 2.16 24.21
CA LEU A 11 -4.76 2.21 23.77
C LEU A 11 -3.89 1.13 24.43
N LEU A 12 -4.19 0.73 25.66
CA LEU A 12 -3.54 -0.41 26.32
C LEU A 12 -3.84 -1.75 25.63
N GLN A 13 -4.96 -1.85 24.88
CA GLN A 13 -5.26 -3.03 24.06
C GLN A 13 -4.41 -3.13 22.78
N LEU A 14 -3.77 -2.03 22.35
CA LEU A 14 -2.88 -1.99 21.18
C LEU A 14 -1.44 -2.44 21.49
N GLN A 15 -1.13 -2.83 22.73
CA GLN A 15 0.25 -3.02 23.23
C GLN A 15 1.04 -4.13 22.52
N ARG A 16 0.43 -4.91 21.62
CA ARG A 16 1.15 -5.85 20.76
C ARG A 16 0.79 -5.58 19.30
N GLY A 17 1.80 -5.19 18.52
CA GLY A 17 1.73 -5.22 17.07
C GLY A 17 1.53 -6.65 16.55
N ILE A 18 1.23 -6.77 15.26
CA ILE A 18 1.16 -8.05 14.56
C ILE A 18 2.49 -8.79 14.77
N THR A 19 2.48 -10.03 15.29
CA THR A 19 3.73 -10.80 15.42
C THR A 19 4.23 -11.24 14.05
N ASP A 20 5.52 -11.51 13.90
CA ASP A 20 6.11 -11.98 12.63
C ASP A 20 5.39 -13.22 12.06
N LEU A 21 4.86 -14.09 12.93
CA LEU A 21 4.08 -15.26 12.54
C LEU A 21 2.72 -14.87 11.95
N GLU A 22 2.02 -13.90 12.56
CA GLU A 22 0.75 -13.39 12.05
C GLU A 22 0.93 -12.57 10.78
N ASP A 23 2.01 -11.79 10.68
CA ASP A 23 2.35 -11.04 9.47
C ASP A 23 2.61 -12.00 8.30
N ARG A 24 3.43 -13.04 8.54
CA ARG A 24 3.70 -14.07 7.53
C ARG A 24 2.42 -14.79 7.08
N LYS A 25 1.52 -15.15 8.01
CA LYS A 25 0.22 -15.74 7.68
C LYS A 25 -0.67 -14.77 6.89
N GLN A 26 -0.67 -13.49 7.24
CA GLN A 26 -1.41 -12.48 6.49
C GLN A 26 -0.82 -12.26 5.09
N LYS A 27 0.51 -12.31 4.95
CA LYS A 27 1.22 -12.23 3.67
C LYS A 27 0.89 -13.42 2.78
N GLU A 28 0.92 -14.64 3.31
CA GLU A 28 0.51 -15.87 2.62
C GLU A 28 -0.98 -15.83 2.22
N ALA A 29 -1.87 -15.37 3.12
CA ALA A 29 -3.29 -15.21 2.79
C ALA A 29 -3.53 -14.13 1.72
N CYS A 30 -2.74 -13.05 1.74
CA CYS A 30 -2.76 -11.99 0.75
C CYS A 30 -2.33 -12.55 -0.61
N THR A 31 -1.19 -13.24 -0.69
CA THR A 31 -0.69 -13.80 -1.95
C THR A 31 -1.63 -14.82 -2.55
N VAL A 32 -2.29 -15.66 -1.75
CA VAL A 32 -3.30 -16.61 -2.25
C VAL A 32 -4.55 -15.92 -2.77
N ARG A 33 -5.04 -14.88 -2.08
CA ARG A 33 -6.33 -14.21 -2.41
C ARG A 33 -6.22 -13.20 -3.55
N TYR A 34 -5.04 -12.61 -3.73
CA TYR A 34 -4.74 -11.71 -4.84
C TYR A 34 -3.93 -12.41 -5.94
N ARG A 35 -3.91 -13.76 -5.98
CA ARG A 35 -3.42 -14.45 -7.17
C ARG A 35 -4.22 -13.97 -8.37
N ARG A 36 -3.52 -13.65 -9.46
CA ARG A 36 -4.12 -13.28 -10.74
C ARG A 36 -5.17 -14.33 -11.09
N LYS A 37 -6.43 -13.90 -11.16
CA LYS A 37 -7.49 -14.68 -11.80
C LYS A 37 -7.22 -14.55 -13.29
N ASP A 38 -6.79 -15.66 -13.86
CA ASP A 38 -6.69 -16.00 -15.27
C ASP A 38 -7.52 -15.09 -16.20
N GLU A 39 -6.86 -14.67 -17.29
CA GLU A 39 -7.17 -13.60 -18.26
C GLU A 39 -8.54 -13.65 -18.98
N SER A 40 -9.48 -14.48 -18.51
CA SER A 40 -10.73 -14.75 -19.23
C SER A 40 -11.88 -13.77 -18.91
N ALA A 41 -11.66 -12.76 -18.07
CA ALA A 41 -12.72 -11.85 -17.62
C ALA A 41 -12.44 -10.35 -17.86
N ARG A 42 -11.56 -9.98 -18.81
CA ARG A 42 -11.37 -8.58 -19.19
C ARG A 42 -12.50 -8.14 -20.13
N GLY A 43 -13.50 -7.46 -19.55
CA GLY A 43 -14.52 -6.75 -20.29
C GLY A 43 -13.92 -5.61 -21.13
N LYS A 44 -14.24 -5.63 -22.42
CA LYS A 44 -14.05 -4.62 -23.47
C LYS A 44 -13.76 -3.19 -22.99
N ILE A 45 -12.49 -2.93 -22.70
CA ILE A 45 -11.84 -1.66 -23.06
C ILE A 45 -11.19 -1.98 -24.41
N SER A 46 -11.28 -1.11 -25.41
CA SER A 46 -10.73 -1.41 -26.74
C SER A 46 -9.25 -1.78 -26.61
N GLU A 47 -8.94 -3.05 -26.85
CA GLU A 47 -7.60 -3.68 -26.71
C GLU A 47 -6.50 -2.79 -27.33
N ILE A 48 -6.87 -2.12 -28.43
CA ILE A 48 -6.06 -1.21 -29.24
C ILE A 48 -5.54 0.05 -28.51
N ASP A 49 -6.21 0.56 -27.48
CA ASP A 49 -5.76 1.74 -26.73
C ASP A 49 -5.04 1.40 -25.43
N CYS A 50 -5.22 0.17 -24.89
CA CYS A 50 -4.49 -0.29 -23.72
C CYS A 50 -3.06 -0.73 -24.09
N GLU A 51 -2.93 -1.46 -25.21
CA GLU A 51 -1.63 -1.96 -25.71
C GLU A 51 -0.60 -0.84 -25.93
N ARG A 52 -1.06 0.34 -26.38
CA ARG A 52 -0.17 1.50 -26.62
C ARG A 52 0.36 2.18 -25.36
N VAL A 53 -0.32 2.01 -24.23
CA VAL A 53 0.04 2.67 -22.96
C VAL A 53 1.03 1.81 -22.17
N ASP A 54 1.07 0.50 -22.44
CA ASP A 54 1.90 -0.49 -21.73
C ASP A 54 3.23 -0.80 -22.46
N GLU A 55 3.48 -0.15 -23.59
CA GLU A 55 4.73 -0.26 -24.37
C GLU A 55 5.72 0.86 -24.04
N CYS A 56 7.00 0.50 -23.94
CA CYS A 56 8.06 1.49 -23.83
C CYS A 56 8.20 2.24 -25.17
N SER A 57 8.00 3.55 -25.18
CA SER A 57 8.09 4.38 -26.40
C SER A 57 9.50 4.45 -27.04
N ILE A 58 10.52 3.92 -26.37
CA ILE A 58 11.90 3.88 -26.88
C ILE A 58 12.19 2.55 -27.59
N CYS A 59 11.86 1.41 -26.96
CA CYS A 59 12.17 0.09 -27.51
C CYS A 59 10.95 -0.66 -28.08
N MET A 60 9.74 -0.12 -27.90
CA MET A 60 8.46 -0.70 -28.32
C MET A 60 8.16 -2.09 -27.70
N GLU A 61 8.76 -2.39 -26.56
CA GLU A 61 8.56 -3.66 -25.85
C GLU A 61 7.64 -3.47 -24.63
N MET A 62 6.82 -4.48 -24.32
CA MET A 62 5.99 -4.59 -23.11
C MET A 62 6.83 -5.01 -21.90
N ASN A 63 7.77 -4.14 -21.53
CA ASN A 63 8.61 -4.29 -20.35
C ASN A 63 8.12 -3.30 -19.31
N GLY A 64 7.55 -3.80 -18.20
CA GLY A 64 6.94 -3.00 -17.13
C GLY A 64 7.56 -1.61 -16.97
N LEU A 65 6.73 -0.58 -17.16
CA LEU A 65 7.19 0.80 -17.24
C LEU A 65 7.59 1.32 -15.86
N VAL A 66 8.57 2.21 -15.87
CA VAL A 66 8.95 3.03 -14.72
C VAL A 66 8.70 4.49 -15.03
N VAL A 67 8.30 5.25 -14.02
CA VAL A 67 7.95 6.66 -14.11
C VAL A 67 9.04 7.48 -13.43
N LEU A 68 9.54 8.50 -14.14
CA LEU A 68 10.54 9.43 -13.63
C LEU A 68 9.89 10.43 -12.65
N PRO A 69 10.40 10.57 -11.40
CA PRO A 69 9.74 11.38 -10.37
C PRO A 69 9.73 12.88 -10.67
N ASN A 70 10.72 13.38 -11.42
CA ASN A 70 10.86 14.81 -11.69
C ASN A 70 9.93 15.34 -12.79
N CYS A 71 9.56 14.47 -13.76
CA CYS A 71 8.87 14.89 -14.98
C CYS A 71 7.69 13.98 -15.38
N SER A 72 7.41 12.92 -14.61
CA SER A 72 6.34 11.95 -14.84
C SER A 72 6.36 11.20 -16.19
N HIS A 73 7.46 11.28 -16.95
CA HIS A 73 7.60 10.49 -18.16
C HIS A 73 7.93 9.03 -17.85
N SER A 74 7.44 8.14 -18.72
CA SER A 74 7.52 6.70 -18.54
C SER A 74 8.38 6.04 -19.64
N LEU A 75 9.15 5.04 -19.24
CA LEU A 75 9.98 4.19 -20.10
C LEU A 75 10.25 2.87 -19.37
N CYS A 76 10.70 1.82 -20.06
CA CYS A 76 11.09 0.59 -19.36
C CYS A 76 12.42 0.77 -18.60
N LEU A 77 12.64 -0.06 -17.57
CA LEU A 77 13.83 0.01 -16.73
C LEU A 77 15.14 -0.17 -17.52
N ASN A 78 15.13 -0.98 -18.59
CA ASN A 78 16.31 -1.19 -19.43
C ASN A 78 16.66 0.09 -20.21
N CYS A 79 15.68 0.70 -20.88
CA CYS A 79 15.88 1.97 -21.58
C CYS A 79 16.28 3.09 -20.62
N TYR A 80 15.75 3.10 -19.39
CA TYR A 80 16.20 4.02 -18.36
C TYR A 80 17.70 3.86 -18.07
N LYS A 81 18.15 2.64 -17.73
CA LYS A 81 19.56 2.37 -17.39
C LYS A 81 20.50 2.72 -18.54
N ASP A 82 20.19 2.23 -19.74
CA ASP A 82 21.00 2.47 -20.94
C ASP A 82 21.12 3.96 -21.28
N TRP A 83 20.04 4.72 -21.06
CA TRP A 83 20.02 6.16 -21.30
C TRP A 83 20.73 6.93 -20.19
N HIS A 84 20.47 6.58 -18.93
CA HIS A 84 21.06 7.20 -17.75
C HIS A 84 22.59 7.11 -17.78
N ASP A 85 23.15 5.97 -18.20
CA ASP A 85 24.59 5.78 -18.37
C ASP A 85 25.22 6.72 -19.41
N ARG A 86 24.42 7.24 -20.36
CA ARG A 86 24.85 8.15 -21.42
C ARG A 86 24.54 9.61 -21.12
N SER A 87 23.39 9.87 -20.49
CA SER A 87 22.88 11.21 -20.21
C SER A 87 22.02 11.21 -18.95
N GLN A 88 22.37 12.08 -18.01
CA GLN A 88 21.64 12.31 -16.77
C GLN A 88 20.43 13.24 -16.98
N SER A 89 19.65 13.01 -18.03
CA SER A 89 18.50 13.83 -18.40
C SER A 89 17.35 12.98 -18.93
N CYS A 90 16.10 13.38 -18.73
CA CYS A 90 14.96 12.70 -19.31
C CYS A 90 15.06 12.64 -20.85
N PRO A 91 14.90 11.48 -21.51
CA PRO A 91 14.97 11.38 -22.97
C PRO A 91 13.84 12.12 -23.70
N PHE A 92 12.74 12.44 -23.00
CA PHE A 92 11.56 13.07 -23.57
C PHE A 92 11.56 14.60 -23.42
N CYS A 93 11.87 15.10 -22.22
CA CYS A 93 11.79 16.53 -21.89
C CYS A 93 13.11 17.17 -21.47
N ARG A 94 14.18 16.39 -21.32
CA ARG A 94 15.52 16.81 -20.89
C ARG A 94 15.62 17.36 -19.46
N ASP A 95 14.59 17.20 -18.63
CA ASP A 95 14.68 17.46 -17.19
C ASP A 95 15.82 16.66 -16.56
N SER A 96 16.53 17.28 -15.61
CA SER A 96 17.71 16.67 -14.99
C SER A 96 17.36 15.43 -14.15
N LEU A 97 18.20 14.41 -14.27
CA LEU A 97 18.15 13.15 -13.54
C LEU A 97 19.40 12.90 -12.70
N GLU A 98 20.31 13.88 -12.54
CA GLU A 98 21.58 13.73 -11.81
C GLU A 98 21.44 13.23 -10.36
N LYS A 99 20.24 13.36 -9.77
CA LYS A 99 19.91 12.93 -8.41
C LYS A 99 18.87 11.82 -8.36
N VAL A 100 18.59 11.18 -9.49
CA VAL A 100 17.59 10.11 -9.60
C VAL A 100 18.33 8.81 -9.82
N ASP A 101 18.24 7.89 -8.87
CA ASP A 101 18.75 6.53 -9.03
C ASP A 101 17.65 5.54 -9.42
N SER A 102 17.99 4.25 -9.56
CA SER A 102 16.99 3.22 -9.92
C SER A 102 15.97 2.95 -8.81
N SER A 103 16.26 3.32 -7.56
CA SER A 103 15.36 3.16 -6.41
C SER A 103 14.37 4.30 -6.26
N ASP A 104 14.66 5.46 -6.86
CA ASP A 104 13.76 6.62 -6.91
C ASP A 104 12.64 6.47 -7.97
N LEU A 105 12.78 5.50 -8.88
CA LEU A 105 11.84 5.27 -9.97
C LEU A 105 10.53 4.66 -9.46
N TRP A 106 9.40 5.13 -9.97
CA TRP A 106 8.10 4.59 -9.59
C TRP A 106 7.68 3.51 -10.57
N ILE A 107 7.19 2.39 -10.05
CA ILE A 107 6.67 1.31 -10.89
C ILE A 107 5.30 1.74 -11.42
N TYR A 108 5.13 1.72 -12.74
CA TYR A 108 3.83 1.86 -13.36
C TYR A 108 3.03 0.57 -13.12
N ILE A 109 1.89 0.69 -12.46
CA ILE A 109 0.99 -0.43 -12.18
C ILE A 109 -0.17 -0.34 -13.17
N GLU A 110 -0.32 -1.36 -14.01
CA GLU A 110 -1.44 -1.42 -14.94
C GLU A 110 -2.77 -1.44 -14.18
N GLN A 111 -3.83 -0.90 -14.79
CA GLN A 111 -5.14 -0.85 -14.16
C GLN A 111 -5.71 -2.24 -13.82
N GLY A 112 -5.26 -3.29 -14.53
CA GLY A 112 -5.61 -4.68 -14.24
C GLY A 112 -4.81 -5.34 -13.12
N GLU A 113 -3.68 -4.75 -12.70
CA GLU A 113 -2.87 -5.21 -11.58
C GLU A 113 -3.31 -4.60 -10.24
N ILE A 114 -4.07 -3.52 -10.28
CA ILE A 114 -4.65 -2.88 -9.10
C ILE A 114 -5.79 -3.76 -8.59
N ALA A 115 -5.61 -4.33 -7.39
CA ALA A 115 -6.68 -5.05 -6.71
C ALA A 115 -7.91 -4.13 -6.53
N GLU A 116 -9.09 -4.64 -6.88
CA GLU A 116 -10.33 -3.85 -6.82
C GLU A 116 -10.56 -3.31 -5.41
N LEU A 117 -10.78 -1.99 -5.30
CA LEU A 117 -10.95 -1.31 -4.01
C LEU A 117 -12.06 -1.94 -3.15
N SER A 118 -13.13 -2.42 -3.79
CA SER A 118 -14.24 -3.13 -3.11
C SER A 118 -13.76 -4.41 -2.41
N SER A 119 -12.83 -5.14 -3.03
CA SER A 119 -12.24 -6.36 -2.49
C SER A 119 -11.30 -6.05 -1.32
N ILE A 120 -10.49 -5.00 -1.44
CA ILE A 120 -9.62 -4.52 -0.36
C ILE A 120 -10.46 -4.10 0.85
N LEU A 121 -11.48 -3.26 0.66
CA LEU A 121 -12.34 -2.78 1.73
C LEU A 121 -13.08 -3.92 2.44
N ARG A 122 -13.63 -4.87 1.67
CA ARG A 122 -14.31 -6.05 2.23
C ARG A 122 -13.37 -6.87 3.11
N GLU A 123 -12.13 -7.05 2.71
CA GLU A 123 -11.16 -7.83 3.46
C GLU A 123 -10.65 -7.09 4.69
N ASN A 124 -10.32 -5.80 4.56
CA ASN A 124 -9.92 -4.95 5.68
C ASN A 124 -11.00 -4.91 6.75
N ARG A 125 -12.27 -4.83 6.34
CA ARG A 125 -13.41 -4.89 7.27
C ARG A 125 -13.43 -6.21 8.05
N LYS A 126 -13.22 -7.36 7.39
CA LYS A 126 -13.18 -8.67 8.07
C LYS A 126 -12.04 -8.76 9.09
N ARG A 127 -10.85 -8.28 8.71
CA ARG A 127 -9.67 -8.23 9.59
C ARG A 127 -9.93 -7.35 10.81
N LEU A 128 -10.55 -6.18 10.61
CA LEU A 128 -10.92 -5.27 11.70
C LEU A 128 -11.86 -5.94 12.69
N PHE A 129 -12.95 -6.56 12.23
CA PHE A 129 -13.88 -7.27 13.13
C PHE A 129 -13.19 -8.42 13.87
N THR A 130 -12.35 -9.20 13.18
CA THR A 130 -11.60 -10.29 13.83
C THR A 130 -10.63 -9.78 14.89
N TYR A 131 -10.01 -8.63 14.65
CA TYR A 131 -9.15 -7.97 15.63
C TYR A 131 -9.96 -7.53 16.86
N ILE A 132 -11.10 -6.86 16.65
CA ILE A 132 -12.00 -6.42 17.72
C ILE A 132 -12.45 -7.60 18.58
N ASP A 133 -12.86 -8.71 17.97
CA ASP A 133 -13.30 -9.92 18.68
C ASP A 133 -12.19 -10.56 19.53
N ARG A 134 -10.93 -10.35 19.16
CA ARG A 134 -9.75 -10.89 19.87
C ARG A 134 -9.17 -9.93 20.91
N LEU A 135 -9.71 -8.72 21.03
CA LEU A 135 -9.24 -7.78 22.04
C LEU A 135 -9.54 -8.32 23.44
N PRO A 136 -8.55 -8.37 24.34
CA PRO A 136 -8.80 -8.81 25.71
C PRO A 136 -9.79 -7.86 26.40
N LEU A 137 -10.75 -8.44 27.10
CA LEU A 137 -11.67 -7.70 27.96
C LEU A 137 -10.86 -7.14 29.13
N ILE A 138 -10.62 -5.84 29.13
CA ILE A 138 -10.07 -5.13 30.28
C ILE A 138 -11.25 -4.75 31.17
N VAL A 139 -11.49 -5.54 32.21
CA VAL A 139 -12.36 -5.13 33.32
C VAL A 139 -11.51 -4.22 34.20
N PRO A 140 -11.84 -2.92 34.35
CA PRO A 140 -11.16 -2.08 35.33
C PRO A 140 -11.36 -2.73 36.70
N ASP A 141 -10.26 -2.93 37.43
CA ASP A 141 -10.32 -3.36 38.83
C ASP A 141 -11.28 -2.39 39.55
N PRO A 142 -12.30 -2.86 40.30
CA PRO A 142 -13.12 -1.96 41.12
C PRO A 142 -12.19 -1.29 42.13
N VAL A 143 -11.67 -0.13 41.76
CA VAL A 143 -11.01 0.77 42.69
C VAL A 143 -12.11 1.19 43.65
N PHE A 144 -12.25 0.44 44.74
CA PHE A 144 -12.92 0.90 45.95
C PHE A 144 -12.16 2.15 46.37
N ALA A 145 -12.64 3.32 45.93
CA ALA A 145 -12.29 4.57 46.56
C ALA A 145 -13.05 4.58 47.89
N PRO A 146 -12.39 4.45 49.05
CA PRO A 146 -13.06 4.74 50.31
C PRO A 146 -13.41 6.22 50.24
N PHE A 147 -14.71 6.55 50.27
CA PHE A 147 -15.12 7.92 50.53
C PHE A 147 -14.57 8.27 51.91
N ASP A 148 -13.59 9.16 51.93
CA ASP A 148 -13.02 9.70 53.15
C ASP A 148 -14.09 10.59 53.81
N VAL A 149 -14.91 9.97 54.68
CA VAL A 149 -15.87 10.68 55.51
C VAL A 149 -15.12 11.20 56.74
N HIS A 150 -14.44 12.33 56.55
CA HIS A 150 -13.98 13.15 57.67
C HIS A 150 -14.45 14.59 57.45
N VAL A 151 -15.75 14.78 57.63
CA VAL A 151 -16.30 16.09 58.01
C VAL A 151 -16.16 16.17 59.54
N ARG A 152 -15.35 17.13 60.00
CA ARG A 152 -15.42 17.66 61.35
C ARG A 152 -15.31 19.17 61.29
#